data_AF-T1DT90-F1
#
_entry.id   AF-T1DT90-F1
#
_cell.length_a   1.000
_cell.length_b   1.000
_cell.length_c   1.000
_cell.angle_alpha   90.00
_cell.angle_beta   90.00
_cell.angle_gamma   90.00
#
_symmetry.space_group_name_H-M   'P 1'
#
loop_
_entity.id
_entity.type
_entity.pdbx_description
1 polymer ?
#
loop_
_entity_poly.entity_id
_entity_poly.type
_entity_poly.pdbx_seq_one_letter_code
_entity_poly.pdbx_strand_id
1 'polypeptide(L)'
;GSPSTSSTFYESKVDGDLLLQLQESNLREDIGIKNGIQRIRFERELQNLKKMADYSSRDPDGIHSFLNRIGPEYTIYTYSLLNAGVDLESLRDLDEDQLISPCGIKNSIHRARILNVIRLSDSIPALRSEQSTEKSLDVFVSYRRSNGSQLASLLKVHLELRGFSVFIDVERLEAGKFDNNLLQSIRHAKHFLLVLTPEALDRCLDDSDGKDWVHREIVAALNSDCNIIPIIDNFEWPAPERLPEDMRGVCHFNGVRWIHDYQDACVDKLERFMRAETNGRGGLMDYGRNMTLRQPGDATPSSMIYNRTHSNDSCKSSDKENSRNPE
;
A
#
# COMPACT_ATOMS: atom_id res chain seq x y z
N GLY A 1 -39.41 8.56 4.03
CA GLY A 1 -40.18 7.32 4.26
C GLY A 1 -41.63 7.68 4.52
N SER A 2 -42.57 6.87 4.04
CA SER A 2 -43.96 6.92 4.49
C SER A 2 -44.07 6.06 5.76
N PRO A 3 -44.60 6.57 6.87
CA PRO A 3 -44.69 5.83 8.14
C PRO A 3 -45.57 4.57 8.07
N SER A 4 -46.34 4.40 7.01
CA SER A 4 -47.22 3.23 6.79
C SER A 4 -46.48 1.97 6.34
N THR A 5 -45.27 2.08 5.76
CA THR A 5 -44.55 0.90 5.26
C THR A 5 -43.71 0.25 6.36
N SER A 6 -43.22 1.01 7.34
CA SER A 6 -42.38 0.48 8.42
C SER A 6 -43.10 -0.52 9.32
N SER A 7 -44.41 -0.36 9.54
CA SER A 7 -45.20 -1.33 10.31
C SER A 7 -45.31 -2.67 9.57
N THR A 8 -45.51 -2.66 8.25
CA THR A 8 -45.62 -3.89 7.45
C THR A 8 -44.30 -4.65 7.37
N PHE A 9 -43.17 -3.95 7.22
CA PHE A 9 -41.85 -4.59 7.28
C PHE A 9 -41.59 -5.29 8.63
N TYR A 10 -42.05 -4.68 9.73
CA TYR A 10 -41.94 -5.25 11.08
C TYR A 10 -42.88 -6.45 11.28
N GLU A 11 -44.13 -6.35 10.82
CA GLU A 11 -45.12 -7.43 10.89
C GLU A 11 -44.70 -8.66 10.07
N SER A 12 -44.14 -8.43 8.87
CA SER A 12 -43.57 -9.47 8.01
C SER A 12 -42.21 -9.98 8.49
N LYS A 13 -41.65 -9.42 9.58
CA LYS A 13 -40.34 -9.78 10.16
C LYS A 13 -39.21 -9.81 9.13
N VAL A 14 -39.18 -8.81 8.24
CA VAL A 14 -38.12 -8.69 7.23
C VAL A 14 -36.83 -8.31 7.93
N ASP A 15 -35.87 -9.22 7.94
CA ASP A 15 -34.51 -8.99 8.41
C ASP A 15 -33.58 -8.56 7.26
N GLY A 16 -32.28 -8.39 7.56
CA GLY A 16 -31.30 -7.98 6.54
C GLY A 16 -31.13 -8.99 5.41
N ASP A 17 -31.30 -10.28 5.70
CA ASP A 17 -31.18 -11.37 4.73
C ASP A 17 -32.35 -11.32 3.74
N LEU A 18 -33.58 -11.29 4.27
CA LEU A 18 -34.81 -11.17 3.49
C LEU A 18 -34.84 -9.85 2.69
N LEU A 19 -34.38 -8.74 3.29
CA LEU A 19 -34.33 -7.43 2.62
C LEU A 19 -33.50 -7.48 1.34
N LEU A 20 -32.36 -8.18 1.35
CA LEU A 20 -31.49 -8.31 0.17
C LEU A 20 -32.08 -9.23 -0.90
N GLN A 21 -33.07 -10.05 -0.56
CA GLN A 21 -33.76 -10.99 -1.46
C GLN A 21 -35.09 -10.48 -2.02
N LEU A 22 -35.62 -9.36 -1.51
CA LEU A 22 -36.94 -8.85 -1.92
C LEU A 22 -37.04 -8.60 -3.42
N GLN A 23 -38.15 -9.07 -4.00
CA GLN A 23 -38.54 -8.83 -5.38
C GLN A 23 -39.73 -7.87 -5.48
N GLU A 24 -39.99 -7.35 -6.69
CA GLU A 24 -41.12 -6.44 -6.93
C GLU A 24 -42.47 -7.04 -6.49
N SER A 25 -42.65 -8.36 -6.69
CA SER A 25 -43.84 -9.09 -6.25
C SER A 25 -44.02 -9.00 -4.73
N ASN A 26 -42.97 -9.23 -3.95
CA ASN A 26 -43.03 -9.13 -2.49
C ASN A 26 -43.36 -7.70 -2.04
N LEU A 27 -42.76 -6.69 -2.69
CA LEU A 27 -43.08 -5.30 -2.39
C LEU A 27 -44.54 -4.95 -2.66
N ARG A 28 -45.14 -5.57 -3.68
CA ARG A 28 -46.53 -5.32 -4.08
C ARG A 28 -47.54 -6.10 -3.23
N GLU A 29 -47.30 -7.38 -3.05
CA GLU A 29 -48.27 -8.34 -2.50
C GLU A 29 -48.13 -8.48 -0.98
N ASP A 30 -46.90 -8.58 -0.47
CA ASP A 30 -46.65 -8.83 0.95
C ASP A 30 -46.52 -7.51 1.73
N ILE A 31 -45.68 -6.59 1.24
CA ILE A 31 -45.44 -5.28 1.90
C ILE A 31 -46.54 -4.26 1.59
N GLY A 32 -47.30 -4.48 0.52
CA GLY A 32 -48.46 -3.65 0.15
C GLY A 32 -48.13 -2.32 -0.53
N ILE A 33 -46.94 -2.16 -1.10
CA ILE A 33 -46.55 -0.96 -1.88
C ILE A 33 -47.21 -1.02 -3.26
N LYS A 34 -48.47 -0.61 -3.34
CA LYS A 34 -49.27 -0.64 -4.58
C LYS A 34 -48.78 0.36 -5.64
N ASN A 35 -48.26 1.51 -5.23
CA ASN A 35 -47.79 2.54 -6.14
C ASN A 35 -46.48 2.11 -6.82
N GLY A 36 -46.50 1.96 -8.15
CA GLY A 36 -45.34 1.52 -8.92
C GLY A 36 -44.14 2.48 -8.83
N ILE A 37 -44.36 3.79 -8.75
CA ILE A 37 -43.27 4.77 -8.61
C ILE A 37 -42.59 4.63 -7.24
N GLN A 38 -43.37 4.34 -6.19
CA GLN A 38 -42.79 4.09 -4.87
C GLN A 38 -41.98 2.80 -4.85
N ARG A 39 -42.43 1.74 -5.54
CA ARG A 39 -41.63 0.50 -5.71
C ARG A 39 -40.33 0.76 -6.46
N ILE A 40 -40.36 1.48 -7.59
CA ILE A 40 -39.15 1.83 -8.36
C ILE A 40 -38.16 2.63 -7.49
N ARG A 41 -38.66 3.61 -6.72
CA ARG A 41 -37.81 4.37 -5.79
C ARG A 41 -37.20 3.47 -4.72
N PHE A 42 -38.00 2.57 -4.13
CA PHE A 42 -37.52 1.62 -3.14
C PHE A 42 -36.45 0.68 -3.72
N GLU A 43 -36.69 0.11 -4.89
CA GLU A 43 -35.73 -0.76 -5.58
C GLU A 43 -34.42 -0.05 -5.87
N ARG A 44 -34.47 1.23 -6.24
CA ARG A 44 -33.26 2.03 -6.44
C ARG A 44 -32.46 2.23 -5.14
N GLU A 45 -33.15 2.52 -4.04
CA GLU A 45 -32.49 2.62 -2.73
C GLU A 45 -31.93 1.27 -2.27
N LEU A 46 -32.65 0.18 -2.52
CA LEU A 46 -32.20 -1.18 -2.22
C LEU A 46 -30.96 -1.56 -3.07
N GLN A 47 -30.92 -1.17 -4.35
CA GLN A 47 -29.74 -1.35 -5.18
C GLN A 47 -28.54 -0.56 -4.65
N ASN A 48 -28.75 0.68 -4.19
CA ASN A 48 -27.67 1.46 -3.57
C ASN A 48 -27.18 0.80 -2.27
N LEU A 49 -28.08 0.31 -1.44
CA LEU A 49 -27.73 -0.45 -0.24
C LEU A 49 -26.91 -1.69 -0.59
N LYS A 50 -27.32 -2.47 -1.60
CA LYS A 50 -26.59 -3.66 -2.07
C LYS A 50 -25.16 -3.35 -2.50
N LYS A 51 -24.89 -2.17 -3.08
CA LYS A 51 -23.54 -1.73 -3.45
C LYS A 51 -22.68 -1.38 -2.26
N MET A 52 -23.28 -0.83 -1.20
CA MET A 52 -22.59 -0.32 -0.02
C MET A 52 -22.49 -1.33 1.13
N ALA A 53 -23.24 -2.43 1.05
CA ALA A 53 -23.27 -3.46 2.07
C ALA A 53 -21.92 -4.20 2.14
N ASP A 54 -21.51 -4.50 3.37
CA ASP A 54 -20.34 -5.33 3.63
C ASP A 54 -20.74 -6.82 3.66
N TYR A 55 -20.14 -7.60 2.77
CA TYR A 55 -20.37 -9.04 2.64
C TYR A 55 -19.25 -9.89 3.25
N SER A 56 -18.27 -9.29 3.95
CA SER A 56 -17.10 -9.95 4.51
C SER A 56 -17.39 -11.20 5.36
N SER A 57 -18.56 -11.27 6.00
CA SER A 57 -18.98 -12.43 6.81
C SER A 57 -19.47 -13.64 6.00
N ARG A 58 -19.89 -13.44 4.74
CA ARG A 58 -20.44 -14.48 3.86
C ARG A 58 -19.68 -14.65 2.55
N ASP A 59 -18.65 -13.85 2.31
CA ASP A 59 -17.85 -13.83 1.08
C ASP A 59 -16.38 -14.20 1.36
N PRO A 60 -16.07 -15.46 1.69
CA PRO A 60 -14.69 -15.90 1.92
C PRO A 60 -13.84 -15.86 0.65
N ASP A 61 -14.46 -16.01 -0.52
CA ASP A 61 -13.78 -16.15 -1.82
C ASP A 61 -13.68 -14.84 -2.62
N GLY A 62 -14.20 -13.73 -2.07
CA GLY A 62 -14.02 -12.40 -2.65
C GLY A 62 -14.86 -12.12 -3.89
N ILE A 63 -16.06 -12.71 -4.01
CA ILE A 63 -17.03 -12.46 -5.09
C ILE A 63 -17.37 -10.97 -5.21
N HIS A 64 -17.49 -10.26 -4.08
CA HIS A 64 -17.71 -8.81 -4.08
C HIS A 64 -16.58 -8.06 -4.78
N SER A 65 -15.33 -8.40 -4.44
CA SER A 65 -14.13 -7.80 -5.01
C SER A 65 -14.03 -8.10 -6.50
N PHE A 66 -14.33 -9.33 -6.90
CA PHE A 66 -14.39 -9.74 -8.30
C PHE A 66 -15.37 -8.88 -9.10
N LEU A 67 -16.60 -8.71 -8.62
CA LEU A 67 -17.61 -7.89 -9.28
C LEU A 67 -17.22 -6.42 -9.32
N ASN A 68 -16.67 -5.89 -8.23
CA ASN A 68 -16.22 -4.51 -8.14
C ASN A 68 -15.09 -4.20 -9.13
N ARG A 69 -14.23 -5.19 -9.44
CA ARG A 69 -13.20 -5.08 -10.48
C ARG A 69 -13.78 -4.95 -11.89
N ILE A 70 -14.90 -5.61 -12.16
CA ILE A 70 -15.63 -5.42 -13.43
C ILE A 70 -16.22 -4.00 -13.46
N GLY A 71 -16.78 -3.57 -12.33
CA GLY A 71 -17.31 -2.23 -12.12
C GLY A 71 -18.21 -2.15 -10.87
N PRO A 72 -18.32 -0.98 -10.24
CA PRO A 72 -19.11 -0.79 -9.01
C PRO A 72 -20.61 -1.03 -9.22
N GLU A 73 -21.11 -1.04 -10.47
CA GLU A 73 -22.49 -1.39 -10.78
C GLU A 73 -22.81 -2.88 -10.63
N TYR A 74 -21.80 -3.76 -10.67
CA TYR A 74 -21.98 -5.22 -10.63
C TYR A 74 -22.05 -5.78 -9.21
N THR A 75 -21.59 -5.03 -8.19
CA THR A 75 -21.63 -5.44 -6.78
C THR A 75 -23.05 -5.64 -6.24
N ILE A 76 -24.08 -5.14 -6.95
CA ILE A 76 -25.48 -5.43 -6.64
C ILE A 76 -25.82 -6.93 -6.72
N TYR A 77 -25.02 -7.72 -7.43
CA TYR A 77 -25.23 -9.15 -7.61
C TYR A 77 -24.48 -10.01 -6.60
N THR A 78 -23.62 -9.43 -5.75
CA THR A 78 -22.79 -10.16 -4.79
C THR A 78 -23.63 -11.11 -3.94
N TYR A 79 -24.65 -10.58 -3.28
CA TYR A 79 -25.48 -11.38 -2.39
C TYR A 79 -26.24 -12.50 -3.14
N SER A 80 -26.72 -12.22 -4.35
CA SER A 80 -27.44 -13.22 -5.15
C SER A 80 -26.55 -14.37 -5.62
N LEU A 81 -25.29 -14.07 -5.96
CA LEU A 81 -24.29 -15.09 -6.31
C LEU A 81 -23.91 -15.93 -5.09
N LEU A 82 -23.64 -15.29 -3.94
CA LEU A 82 -23.33 -16.00 -2.70
C LEU A 82 -24.49 -16.89 -2.24
N ASN A 83 -25.73 -16.42 -2.37
CA ASN A 83 -26.91 -17.21 -2.00
C ASN A 83 -27.16 -18.39 -2.96
N ALA A 84 -26.73 -18.27 -4.22
CA ALA A 84 -26.73 -19.36 -5.18
C ALA A 84 -25.61 -20.39 -4.92
N GLY A 85 -24.74 -20.15 -3.92
CA GLY A 85 -23.60 -21.02 -3.60
C GLY A 85 -22.44 -20.88 -4.58
N VAL A 86 -22.38 -19.76 -5.32
CA VAL A 86 -21.29 -19.49 -6.26
C VAL A 86 -20.06 -19.01 -5.48
N ASP A 87 -18.98 -19.75 -5.65
CA ASP A 87 -17.62 -19.41 -5.24
C ASP A 87 -16.76 -18.99 -6.45
N LEU A 88 -15.52 -18.56 -6.21
CA LEU A 88 -14.64 -18.07 -7.27
C LEU A 88 -14.23 -19.17 -8.26
N GLU A 89 -14.23 -20.43 -7.84
CA GLU A 89 -13.91 -21.58 -8.69
C GLU A 89 -15.09 -21.92 -9.61
N SER A 90 -16.29 -22.06 -9.05
CA SER A 90 -17.53 -22.33 -9.79
C SER A 90 -17.97 -21.18 -10.71
N LEU A 91 -17.57 -19.93 -10.42
CA LEU A 91 -17.76 -18.80 -11.34
C LEU A 91 -17.28 -19.12 -12.78
N ARG A 92 -16.22 -19.93 -12.90
CA ARG A 92 -15.61 -20.27 -14.21
C ARG A 92 -16.49 -21.15 -15.06
N ASP A 93 -17.26 -22.03 -14.42
CA ASP A 93 -18.12 -23.00 -15.08
C ASP A 93 -19.56 -22.50 -15.25
N LEU A 94 -19.84 -21.25 -14.85
CA LEU A 94 -21.17 -20.66 -15.01
C LEU A 94 -21.50 -20.43 -16.48
N ASP A 95 -22.65 -20.96 -16.89
CA ASP A 95 -23.28 -20.64 -18.15
C ASP A 95 -24.27 -19.46 -18.01
N GLU A 96 -24.81 -19.03 -19.15
CA GLU A 96 -25.75 -17.92 -19.17
C GLU A 96 -27.07 -18.25 -18.44
N ASP A 97 -27.52 -19.51 -18.46
CA ASP A 97 -28.76 -19.94 -17.83
C ASP A 97 -28.65 -19.96 -16.29
N GLN A 98 -27.48 -20.38 -15.77
CA GLN A 98 -27.14 -20.30 -14.35
C GLN A 98 -27.06 -18.84 -13.87
N LEU A 99 -26.56 -17.92 -14.68
CA LEU A 99 -26.58 -16.51 -14.30
C LEU A 99 -28.00 -15.92 -14.24
N ILE A 100 -28.94 -16.43 -15.04
CA ILE A 100 -30.34 -15.96 -15.05
C ILE A 100 -31.12 -16.53 -13.87
N SER A 101 -31.18 -17.86 -13.77
CA SER A 101 -32.17 -18.55 -12.94
C SER A 101 -31.72 -18.65 -11.47
N PRO A 102 -30.59 -19.28 -11.13
CA PRO A 102 -30.09 -19.31 -9.75
C PRO A 102 -29.51 -17.97 -9.29
N CYS A 103 -28.77 -17.23 -10.13
CA CYS A 103 -28.10 -16.00 -9.70
C CYS A 103 -28.97 -14.73 -9.86
N GLY A 104 -30.10 -14.81 -10.55
CA GLY A 104 -31.06 -13.70 -10.67
C GLY A 104 -30.61 -12.51 -11.52
N ILE A 105 -29.57 -12.65 -12.36
CA ILE A 105 -29.02 -11.56 -13.16
C ILE A 105 -29.83 -11.38 -14.45
N LYS A 106 -30.98 -10.69 -14.36
CA LYS A 106 -31.90 -10.52 -15.52
C LYS A 106 -31.28 -9.73 -16.69
N ASN A 107 -30.43 -8.75 -16.41
CA ASN A 107 -29.84 -7.88 -17.43
C ASN A 107 -28.84 -8.64 -18.31
N SER A 108 -29.18 -8.81 -19.59
CA SER A 108 -28.37 -9.54 -20.58
C SER A 108 -27.01 -8.90 -20.83
N ILE A 109 -26.91 -7.56 -20.79
CA ILE A 109 -25.64 -6.85 -20.96
C ILE A 109 -24.72 -7.15 -19.77
N HIS A 110 -25.27 -7.16 -18.55
CA HIS A 110 -24.48 -7.46 -17.37
C HIS A 110 -23.97 -8.90 -17.38
N ARG A 111 -24.83 -9.86 -17.72
CA ARG A 111 -24.44 -11.26 -17.89
C ARG A 111 -23.33 -11.42 -18.92
N ALA A 112 -23.49 -10.81 -20.10
CA ALA A 112 -22.47 -10.88 -21.16
C ALA A 112 -21.12 -10.30 -20.72
N ARG A 113 -21.11 -9.17 -19.98
CA ARG A 113 -19.86 -8.61 -19.45
C ARG A 113 -19.21 -9.50 -18.40
N ILE A 114 -20.00 -10.02 -17.46
CA ILE A 114 -19.51 -10.93 -16.41
C ILE A 114 -18.90 -12.18 -17.05
N LEU A 115 -19.62 -12.84 -17.96
CA LEU A 115 -19.12 -14.02 -18.70
C LEU A 115 -17.88 -13.71 -19.53
N ASN A 116 -17.79 -12.53 -20.14
CA ASN A 116 -16.60 -12.16 -20.91
C ASN A 116 -15.36 -12.02 -20.01
N VAL A 117 -15.50 -11.40 -18.83
CA VAL A 117 -14.40 -11.29 -17.87
C VAL A 117 -13.98 -12.68 -17.35
N ILE A 118 -14.95 -13.56 -17.08
CA ILE A 118 -14.68 -14.95 -16.69
C ILE A 118 -13.91 -15.69 -17.80
N ARG A 119 -14.30 -15.55 -19.07
CA ARG A 119 -13.58 -16.19 -20.19
C ARG A 119 -12.19 -15.60 -20.44
N LEU A 120 -12.04 -14.28 -20.29
CA LEU A 120 -10.74 -13.61 -20.39
C LEU A 120 -9.82 -14.02 -19.23
N SER A 121 -10.39 -14.36 -18.07
CA SER A 121 -9.63 -14.83 -16.92
C SER A 121 -8.94 -16.16 -17.14
N ASP A 122 -9.42 -17.01 -18.05
CA ASP A 122 -8.74 -18.25 -18.46
C ASP A 122 -7.50 -18.01 -19.34
N SER A 123 -7.41 -16.83 -19.98
CA SER A 123 -6.31 -16.50 -20.90
C SER A 123 -5.15 -15.77 -20.22
N ILE A 124 -5.31 -15.35 -18.96
CA ILE A 124 -4.30 -14.63 -18.20
C ILE A 124 -4.03 -15.39 -16.89
N PRO A 125 -2.78 -15.82 -16.62
CA PRO A 125 -2.39 -16.49 -15.36
C PRO A 125 -2.70 -15.73 -14.06
N ALA A 126 -3.19 -14.49 -14.16
CA ALA A 126 -3.45 -13.56 -13.06
C ALA A 126 -4.63 -13.94 -12.16
N LEU A 127 -5.50 -14.89 -12.52
CA LEU A 127 -6.60 -15.35 -11.65
C LEU A 127 -6.31 -16.64 -10.88
N ARG A 128 -5.10 -17.19 -10.96
CA ARG A 128 -4.70 -18.33 -10.11
C ARG A 128 -4.35 -17.92 -8.68
N SER A 129 -4.44 -16.63 -8.34
CA SER A 129 -3.90 -16.05 -7.11
C SER A 129 -4.91 -15.15 -6.40
N GLU A 130 -6.13 -15.62 -6.17
CA GLU A 130 -7.12 -14.90 -5.34
C GLU A 130 -7.46 -15.64 -4.04
N GLN A 131 -6.56 -16.51 -3.56
CA GLN A 131 -6.43 -16.84 -2.12
C GLN A 131 -5.30 -16.06 -1.44
N SER A 132 -4.58 -15.22 -2.18
CA SER A 132 -3.72 -14.19 -1.60
C SER A 132 -4.42 -12.86 -1.81
N THR A 133 -4.56 -12.11 -0.74
CA THR A 133 -4.67 -10.66 -0.80
C THR A 133 -3.43 -10.10 -1.52
N GLU A 134 -3.35 -10.17 -2.85
CA GLU A 134 -2.54 -9.23 -3.60
C GLU A 134 -3.28 -7.89 -3.65
N LYS A 135 -3.37 -7.25 -2.48
CA LYS A 135 -2.91 -5.86 -2.46
C LYS A 135 -1.51 -5.96 -3.04
N SER A 136 -1.30 -5.50 -4.27
CA SER A 136 0.06 -5.36 -4.79
C SER A 136 0.84 -4.62 -3.70
N LEU A 137 1.74 -5.31 -3.01
CA LEU A 137 2.49 -4.70 -1.92
C LEU A 137 3.31 -3.61 -2.57
N ASP A 138 2.97 -2.35 -2.31
CA ASP A 138 3.71 -1.25 -2.93
C ASP A 138 5.04 -1.08 -2.20
N VAL A 139 5.03 -1.27 -0.88
CA VAL A 139 6.17 -0.97 -0.02
C VAL A 139 6.40 -2.10 0.98
N PHE A 140 7.60 -2.67 0.98
CA PHE A 140 8.09 -3.53 2.05
C PHE A 140 9.04 -2.73 2.96
N VAL A 141 8.87 -2.79 4.27
CA VAL A 141 9.70 -2.07 5.24
C VAL A 141 10.52 -3.06 6.06
N SER A 142 11.82 -3.11 5.80
CA SER A 142 12.81 -3.83 6.60
C SER A 142 13.34 -2.91 7.70
N TYR A 143 13.40 -3.41 8.94
CA TYR A 143 13.87 -2.64 10.09
C TYR A 143 14.48 -3.53 11.17
N ARG A 144 15.39 -2.96 11.95
CA ARG A 144 15.94 -3.63 13.14
C ARG A 144 14.91 -3.61 14.28
N ARG A 145 14.45 -4.76 14.75
CA ARG A 145 13.40 -4.83 15.81
C ARG A 145 13.78 -4.16 17.14
N SER A 146 15.07 -4.17 17.50
CA SER A 146 15.55 -3.63 18.78
C SER A 146 15.31 -2.13 18.93
N ASN A 147 15.36 -1.36 17.84
CA ASN A 147 15.26 0.10 17.90
C ASN A 147 14.57 0.78 16.70
N GLY A 148 14.31 0.07 15.60
CA GLY A 148 13.66 0.61 14.39
C GLY A 148 12.14 0.45 14.34
N SER A 149 11.53 -0.25 15.30
CA SER A 149 10.09 -0.58 15.28
C SER A 149 9.18 0.66 15.30
N GLN A 150 9.56 1.69 16.06
CA GLN A 150 8.81 2.94 16.15
C GLN A 150 8.81 3.70 14.81
N LEU A 151 9.99 3.87 14.20
CA LEU A 151 10.13 4.56 12.92
C LEU A 151 9.44 3.77 11.78
N ALA A 152 9.58 2.44 11.75
CA ALA A 152 8.89 1.59 10.78
C ALA A 152 7.36 1.72 10.88
N SER A 153 6.82 1.73 12.09
CA SER A 153 5.38 1.91 12.33
C SER A 153 4.89 3.29 11.90
N LEU A 154 5.70 4.32 12.18
CA LEU A 154 5.40 5.70 11.77
C LEU A 154 5.38 5.84 10.25
N LEU A 155 6.40 5.31 9.56
CA LEU A 155 6.46 5.29 8.09
C LEU A 155 5.27 4.56 7.49
N LYS A 156 4.89 3.41 8.07
CA LYS A 156 3.69 2.68 7.64
C LYS A 156 2.44 3.55 7.70
N VAL A 157 2.14 4.17 8.83
CA VAL A 157 0.95 5.02 8.99
C VAL A 157 0.96 6.16 7.97
N HIS A 158 2.09 6.87 7.84
CA HIS A 158 2.17 8.00 6.91
C HIS A 158 2.06 7.63 5.43
N LEU A 159 2.54 6.45 5.04
CA LEU A 159 2.46 5.95 3.67
C LEU A 159 1.07 5.36 3.36
N GLU A 160 0.45 4.67 4.32
CA GLU A 160 -0.93 4.19 4.20
C GLU A 160 -1.93 5.35 4.05
N LEU A 161 -1.73 6.45 4.79
CA LEU A 161 -2.53 7.68 4.62
C LEU A 161 -2.37 8.32 3.22
N ARG A 162 -1.25 8.06 2.54
CA ARG A 162 -0.97 8.49 1.16
C ARG A 162 -1.42 7.47 0.11
N GLY A 163 -2.07 6.38 0.54
CA GLY A 163 -2.65 5.36 -0.33
C GLY A 163 -1.69 4.25 -0.77
N PHE A 164 -0.50 4.13 -0.16
CA PHE A 164 0.41 3.02 -0.42
C PHE A 164 0.03 1.79 0.40
N SER A 165 0.12 0.60 -0.18
CA SER A 165 0.04 -0.66 0.56
C SER A 165 1.41 -1.00 1.18
N VAL A 166 1.50 -0.94 2.52
CA VAL A 166 2.77 -1.12 3.24
C VAL A 166 2.77 -2.41 4.07
N PHE A 167 3.81 -3.20 3.90
CA PHE A 167 4.09 -4.38 4.72
C PHE A 167 5.26 -4.10 5.67
N ILE A 168 5.03 -4.35 6.97
CA ILE A 168 6.05 -4.42 8.01
C ILE A 168 6.04 -5.83 8.57
N ASP A 169 7.20 -6.41 8.80
CA ASP A 169 7.27 -7.69 9.51
C ASP A 169 6.93 -7.47 11.00
N VAL A 170 5.75 -7.91 11.44
CA VAL A 170 5.30 -7.82 12.84
C VAL A 170 5.21 -9.24 13.42
N GLU A 171 6.23 -9.61 14.17
CA GLU A 171 6.37 -10.66 15.21
C GLU A 171 5.65 -12.04 15.11
N ARG A 172 4.81 -12.34 14.13
CA ARG A 172 4.02 -13.59 14.06
C ARG A 172 4.65 -14.67 13.19
N LEU A 173 5.97 -14.84 13.26
CA LEU A 173 6.68 -15.86 12.49
C LEU A 173 7.36 -16.85 13.43
N GLU A 174 6.54 -17.61 14.17
CA GLU A 174 6.98 -18.84 14.82
C GLU A 174 7.24 -19.93 13.76
N ALA A 175 8.51 -20.29 13.62
CA ALA A 175 9.10 -21.52 13.07
C ALA A 175 8.36 -22.27 11.94
N GLY A 176 8.89 -22.16 10.71
CA GLY A 176 9.15 -23.36 9.89
C GLY A 176 8.56 -23.43 8.49
N LYS A 177 7.58 -22.58 8.11
CA LYS A 177 6.96 -22.62 6.76
C LYS A 177 6.72 -21.28 6.07
N PHE A 178 6.91 -20.13 6.74
CA PHE A 178 6.64 -18.80 6.17
C PHE A 178 7.86 -18.04 5.64
N ASP A 179 9.08 -18.57 5.81
CA ASP A 179 10.32 -17.94 5.32
C ASP A 179 10.29 -17.61 3.83
N ASN A 180 9.73 -18.52 3.03
CA ASN A 180 9.60 -18.31 1.58
C ASN A 180 8.56 -17.24 1.26
N ASN A 181 7.48 -17.13 2.04
CA ASN A 181 6.44 -16.14 1.81
C ASN A 181 6.96 -14.72 2.08
N LEU A 182 7.78 -14.52 3.12
CA LEU A 182 8.37 -13.20 3.43
C LEU A 182 9.29 -12.73 2.29
N LEU A 183 10.23 -13.59 1.86
CA LEU A 183 11.13 -13.27 0.75
C LEU A 183 10.38 -13.12 -0.57
N GLN A 184 9.29 -13.87 -0.76
CA GLN A 184 8.40 -13.70 -1.89
C GLN A 184 7.69 -12.34 -1.84
N SER A 185 7.22 -11.88 -0.67
CA SER A 185 6.64 -10.54 -0.52
C SER A 185 7.61 -9.43 -0.92
N ILE A 186 8.91 -9.57 -0.60
CA ILE A 186 9.94 -8.61 -1.04
C ILE A 186 10.09 -8.61 -2.55
N ARG A 187 10.14 -9.80 -3.19
CA ARG A 187 10.27 -9.91 -4.65
C ARG A 187 9.09 -9.32 -5.42
N HIS A 188 7.91 -9.27 -4.81
CA HIS A 188 6.71 -8.68 -5.42
C HIS A 188 6.50 -7.22 -5.01
N ALA A 189 7.29 -6.70 -4.07
CA ALA A 189 7.18 -5.31 -3.65
C ALA A 189 7.80 -4.36 -4.69
N LYS A 190 7.12 -3.24 -4.97
CA LYS A 190 7.65 -2.21 -5.88
C LYS A 190 8.79 -1.42 -5.23
N HIS A 191 8.67 -1.15 -3.94
CA HIS A 191 9.62 -0.38 -3.16
C HIS A 191 10.03 -1.16 -1.91
N PHE A 192 11.32 -1.12 -1.59
CA PHE A 192 11.90 -1.71 -0.40
C PHE A 192 12.52 -0.59 0.45
N LEU A 193 11.91 -0.31 1.60
CA LEU A 193 12.43 0.65 2.57
C LEU A 193 13.30 -0.06 3.58
N LEU A 194 14.55 0.40 3.70
CA LEU A 194 15.48 -0.10 4.70
C LEU A 194 15.65 0.94 5.81
N VAL A 195 15.09 0.68 6.98
CA VAL A 195 15.21 1.56 8.14
C VAL A 195 16.55 1.32 8.82
N LEU A 196 17.42 2.32 8.74
CA LEU A 196 18.77 2.33 9.29
C LEU A 196 18.81 3.22 10.54
N THR A 197 18.48 2.63 11.68
CA THR A 197 18.73 3.16 13.03
C THR A 197 20.16 2.86 13.48
N PRO A 198 20.66 3.42 14.60
CA PRO A 198 21.97 3.05 15.13
C PRO A 198 22.09 1.53 15.27
N GLU A 199 23.25 0.95 14.92
CA GLU A 199 23.50 -0.50 15.02
C GLU A 199 22.59 -1.39 14.14
N ALA A 200 21.84 -0.83 13.18
CA ALA A 200 20.89 -1.60 12.37
C ALA A 200 21.53 -2.76 11.58
N LEU A 201 22.78 -2.58 11.12
CA LEU A 201 23.53 -3.58 10.34
C LEU A 201 24.58 -4.35 11.15
N ASP A 202 24.71 -4.12 12.45
CA ASP A 202 25.81 -4.70 13.25
C ASP A 202 25.82 -6.23 13.23
N ARG A 203 24.64 -6.84 13.23
CA ARG A 203 24.48 -8.30 13.13
C ARG A 203 24.69 -8.85 11.72
N CYS A 204 24.82 -7.99 10.73
CA CYS A 204 25.12 -8.37 9.34
C CYS A 204 26.63 -8.33 9.04
N LEU A 205 27.45 -7.66 9.87
CA LEU A 205 28.87 -7.37 9.59
C LEU A 205 29.79 -8.59 9.42
N ASP A 206 29.34 -9.78 9.81
CA ASP A 206 30.12 -11.02 9.62
C ASP A 206 29.18 -12.21 9.31
N ASP A 207 27.99 -11.93 8.78
CA ASP A 207 26.96 -12.93 8.55
C ASP A 207 27.09 -13.59 7.17
N SER A 208 28.23 -14.22 6.89
CA SER A 208 28.47 -14.89 5.59
C SER A 208 27.51 -16.05 5.30
N ASP A 209 26.87 -16.59 6.34
CA ASP A 209 25.89 -17.67 6.21
C ASP A 209 24.45 -17.17 5.95
N GLY A 210 24.21 -15.85 5.96
CA GLY A 210 22.89 -15.27 5.74
C GLY A 210 21.86 -15.65 6.80
N LYS A 211 22.27 -15.74 8.08
CA LYS A 211 21.39 -16.12 9.20
C LYS A 211 20.54 -14.96 9.70
N ASP A 212 21.02 -13.72 9.58
CA ASP A 212 20.26 -12.56 10.02
C ASP A 212 19.14 -12.23 9.02
N TRP A 213 17.95 -11.95 9.53
CA TRP A 213 16.79 -11.65 8.70
C TRP A 213 16.98 -10.39 7.88
N VAL A 214 17.53 -9.31 8.46
CA VAL A 214 17.76 -8.06 7.73
C VAL A 214 18.74 -8.31 6.58
N HIS A 215 19.74 -9.16 6.80
CA HIS A 215 20.66 -9.58 5.74
C HIS A 215 19.91 -10.32 4.61
N ARG A 216 19.12 -11.34 4.92
CA ARG A 216 18.32 -12.09 3.92
C ARG A 216 17.36 -11.18 3.14
N GLU A 217 16.74 -10.22 3.81
CA GLU A 217 15.82 -9.26 3.20
C GLU A 217 16.53 -8.32 2.23
N ILE A 218 17.69 -7.77 2.61
CA ILE A 218 18.50 -6.90 1.75
C ILE A 218 18.97 -7.66 0.50
N VAL A 219 19.46 -8.89 0.68
CA VAL A 219 19.89 -9.73 -0.44
C VAL A 219 18.71 -10.07 -1.36
N ALA A 220 17.53 -10.34 -0.80
CA ALA A 220 16.33 -10.57 -1.60
C ALA A 220 15.91 -9.31 -2.39
N ALA A 221 16.00 -8.14 -1.77
CA ALA A 221 15.70 -6.86 -2.42
C ALA A 221 16.70 -6.57 -3.56
N LEU A 222 18.00 -6.74 -3.32
CA LEU A 222 19.05 -6.54 -4.33
C LEU A 222 18.94 -7.49 -5.52
N ASN A 223 18.45 -8.71 -5.30
CA ASN A 223 18.20 -9.69 -6.36
C ASN A 223 16.84 -9.50 -7.05
N SER A 224 16.06 -8.51 -6.65
CA SER A 224 14.75 -8.20 -7.23
C SER A 224 14.78 -6.83 -7.93
N ASP A 225 13.81 -6.59 -8.82
CA ASP A 225 13.68 -5.31 -9.54
C ASP A 225 12.90 -4.27 -8.70
N CYS A 226 13.17 -4.21 -7.39
CA CYS A 226 12.50 -3.29 -6.47
C CYS A 226 13.37 -2.06 -6.19
N ASN A 227 12.71 -0.94 -5.94
CA ASN A 227 13.38 0.31 -5.60
C ASN A 227 13.80 0.33 -4.12
N ILE A 228 15.11 0.20 -3.87
CA ILE A 228 15.65 0.22 -2.52
C ILE A 228 15.88 1.67 -2.07
N ILE A 229 15.20 2.08 -1.00
CA ILE A 229 15.31 3.42 -0.42
C ILE A 229 15.73 3.32 1.06
N PRO A 230 17.01 3.56 1.38
CA PRO A 230 17.48 3.61 2.76
C PRO A 230 16.90 4.82 3.52
N ILE A 231 16.37 4.60 4.72
CA ILE A 231 15.91 5.64 5.65
C ILE A 231 16.92 5.75 6.79
N ILE A 232 17.69 6.83 6.82
CA ILE A 232 18.83 6.99 7.72
C ILE A 232 18.41 7.81 8.95
N ASP A 233 18.38 7.17 10.12
CA ASP A 233 18.14 7.78 11.42
C ASP A 233 19.36 7.58 12.33
N ASN A 234 20.16 8.63 12.49
CA ASN A 234 21.38 8.63 13.32
C ASN A 234 22.33 7.44 13.07
N PHE A 235 22.29 6.88 11.85
CA PHE A 235 23.10 5.74 11.44
C PHE A 235 24.34 6.16 10.66
N GLU A 236 25.44 5.47 10.89
CA GLU A 236 26.70 5.60 10.17
C GLU A 236 26.96 4.34 9.36
N TRP A 237 27.29 4.51 8.08
CA TRP A 237 27.62 3.38 7.22
C TRP A 237 28.92 2.71 7.67
N PRO A 238 28.94 1.38 7.88
CA PRO A 238 30.18 0.66 8.10
C PRO A 238 31.04 0.67 6.83
N ALA A 239 32.33 0.38 6.99
CA ALA A 239 33.22 0.15 5.85
C ALA A 239 32.64 -0.97 4.96
N PRO A 240 32.48 -0.77 3.63
CA PRO A 240 31.85 -1.75 2.74
C PRO A 240 32.49 -3.15 2.82
N GLU A 241 33.79 -3.23 3.09
CA GLU A 241 34.56 -4.48 3.22
C GLU A 241 34.12 -5.32 4.43
N ARG A 242 33.54 -4.68 5.46
CA ARG A 242 32.95 -5.34 6.61
C ARG A 242 31.52 -5.82 6.37
N LEU A 243 30.94 -5.57 5.20
CA LEU A 243 29.66 -6.18 4.84
C LEU A 243 29.92 -7.39 3.94
N PRO A 244 29.12 -8.47 4.10
CA PRO A 244 29.06 -9.57 3.14
C PRO A 244 28.94 -9.07 1.70
N GLU A 245 29.59 -9.78 0.77
CA GLU A 245 29.75 -9.34 -0.62
C GLU A 245 28.41 -9.21 -1.37
N ASP A 246 27.46 -10.07 -1.03
CA ASP A 246 26.10 -10.14 -1.57
C ASP A 246 25.19 -8.98 -1.14
N MET A 247 25.42 -8.37 0.03
CA MET A 247 24.63 -7.22 0.49
C MET A 247 25.32 -5.86 0.30
N ARG A 248 26.63 -5.84 -0.01
CA ARG A 248 27.44 -4.61 -0.13
C ARG A 248 26.86 -3.57 -1.10
N GLY A 249 26.11 -4.02 -2.11
CA GLY A 249 25.42 -3.17 -3.07
C GLY A 249 24.52 -2.11 -2.42
N VAL A 250 23.95 -2.40 -1.24
CA VAL A 250 23.02 -1.50 -0.52
C VAL A 250 23.62 -0.14 -0.18
N CYS A 251 24.95 -0.04 -0.03
CA CYS A 251 25.64 1.21 0.31
C CYS A 251 25.62 2.26 -0.81
N HIS A 252 25.29 1.86 -2.05
CA HIS A 252 25.29 2.75 -3.21
C HIS A 252 23.92 3.39 -3.49
N PHE A 253 22.88 3.03 -2.73
CA PHE A 253 21.54 3.56 -2.92
C PHE A 253 21.38 4.94 -2.26
N ASN A 254 20.62 5.80 -2.92
CA ASN A 254 20.32 7.14 -2.40
C ASN A 254 19.31 7.05 -1.25
N GLY A 255 19.74 7.42 -0.05
CA GLY A 255 18.90 7.41 1.15
C GLY A 255 18.16 8.73 1.45
N VAL A 256 17.11 8.62 2.25
CA VAL A 256 16.42 9.75 2.89
C VAL A 256 16.89 9.83 4.34
N ARG A 257 17.50 10.96 4.72
CA ARG A 257 17.81 11.25 6.12
C ARG A 257 16.53 11.61 6.86
N TRP A 258 16.23 10.89 7.93
CA TRP A 258 15.11 11.15 8.81
C TRP A 258 15.44 12.27 9.78
N ILE A 259 14.51 13.21 9.97
CA ILE A 259 14.63 14.30 10.94
C ILE A 259 13.32 14.39 11.72
N HIS A 260 13.37 14.14 13.02
CA HIS A 260 12.17 14.03 13.87
C HIS A 260 11.31 15.31 13.90
N ASP A 261 11.92 16.48 13.72
CA ASP A 261 11.20 17.76 13.69
C ASP A 261 10.51 18.04 12.33
N TYR A 262 10.89 17.32 11.27
CA TYR A 262 10.44 17.56 9.89
C TYR A 262 9.91 16.29 9.22
N GLN A 263 9.08 15.52 9.94
CA GLN A 263 8.58 14.21 9.51
C GLN A 263 7.84 14.28 8.17
N ASP A 264 6.91 15.22 8.02
CA ASP A 264 6.13 15.36 6.78
C ASP A 264 7.01 15.62 5.56
N ALA A 265 8.01 16.49 5.69
CA ALA A 265 8.96 16.78 4.61
C ALA A 265 9.82 15.55 4.24
N CYS A 266 10.22 14.75 5.23
CA CYS A 266 10.91 13.49 4.99
C CYS A 266 10.02 12.50 4.22
N VAL A 267 8.74 12.37 4.60
CA VAL A 267 7.81 11.48 3.89
C VAL A 267 7.47 11.99 2.49
N ASP A 268 7.31 13.30 2.29
CA ASP A 268 7.10 13.87 0.95
C ASP A 268 8.29 13.62 0.04
N LYS A 269 9.52 13.68 0.57
CA LYS A 269 10.73 13.31 -0.18
C LYS A 269 10.72 11.82 -0.51
N LEU A 270 10.34 10.97 0.42
CA LEU A 270 10.24 9.53 0.22
C LEU A 270 9.22 9.18 -0.88
N GLU A 271 8.05 9.82 -0.86
CA GLU A 271 7.02 9.64 -1.89
C GLU A 271 7.53 10.04 -3.29
N ARG A 272 8.33 11.10 -3.40
CA ARG A 272 8.95 11.48 -4.67
C ARG A 272 9.89 10.39 -5.19
N PHE A 273 10.67 9.75 -4.32
CA PHE A 273 11.55 8.65 -4.71
C PHE A 273 10.74 7.45 -5.22
N MET A 274 9.63 7.12 -4.57
CA MET A 274 8.74 6.04 -5.00
C MET A 274 8.08 6.35 -6.36
N ARG A 275 7.61 7.58 -6.57
CA ARG A 275 6.89 7.97 -7.81
C ARG A 275 7.81 8.28 -8.99
N ALA A 276 9.03 8.74 -8.77
CA ALA A 276 9.95 9.14 -9.85
C ALA A 276 10.26 7.99 -10.82
N GLU A 277 10.26 6.74 -10.37
CA GLU A 277 10.48 5.58 -11.25
C GLU A 277 9.26 5.21 -12.09
N THR A 278 8.04 5.49 -11.63
CA THR A 278 6.82 5.19 -12.41
C THR A 278 6.72 6.01 -13.70
N ASN A 279 7.39 7.15 -13.78
CA ASN A 279 7.46 8.01 -14.98
C ASN A 279 8.72 7.80 -15.84
N GLY A 280 9.60 6.85 -15.49
CA GLY A 280 10.98 6.80 -15.97
C GLY A 280 11.34 5.71 -17.00
N ARG A 281 10.38 5.03 -17.65
CA ARG A 281 10.69 4.14 -18.79
C ARG A 281 10.96 4.96 -20.07
N GLY A 282 12.08 5.67 -20.07
CA GLY A 282 12.59 6.42 -21.21
C GLY A 282 13.59 7.48 -20.78
N GLY A 283 14.86 7.11 -20.58
CA GLY A 283 15.89 8.10 -20.26
C GLY A 283 17.23 7.54 -19.82
N LEU A 284 17.84 6.68 -20.65
CA LEU A 284 19.28 6.55 -20.62
C LEU A 284 19.87 7.87 -21.17
N MET A 285 20.71 8.53 -20.37
CA MET A 285 21.56 9.70 -20.68
C MET A 285 20.87 11.06 -20.84
N ASP A 286 20.97 11.92 -19.81
CA ASP A 286 21.39 13.32 -20.00
C ASP A 286 21.98 13.91 -18.70
N TYR A 287 23.26 13.66 -18.46
CA TYR A 287 24.12 14.54 -17.65
C TYR A 287 25.20 15.12 -18.56
N GLY A 288 24.79 15.59 -19.75
CA GLY A 288 25.67 16.05 -20.80
C GLY A 288 25.26 17.41 -21.38
N ARG A 289 24.56 18.26 -20.63
CA ARG A 289 24.25 19.62 -21.11
C ARG A 289 24.05 20.61 -19.97
N ASN A 290 25.16 21.02 -19.34
CA ASN A 290 25.32 22.36 -18.77
C ASN A 290 26.81 22.69 -18.49
N MET A 291 27.70 22.34 -19.43
CA MET A 291 29.01 22.99 -19.57
C MET A 291 28.95 23.95 -20.76
N THR A 292 28.56 25.19 -20.53
CA THR A 292 28.97 26.37 -21.35
C THR A 292 28.57 27.66 -20.63
N LEU A 293 29.09 27.87 -19.42
CA LEU A 293 29.52 29.20 -18.94
C LEU A 293 30.28 29.05 -17.61
N ARG A 294 31.56 28.64 -17.68
CA ARG A 294 32.50 28.85 -16.58
C ARG A 294 33.63 29.72 -17.09
N GLN A 295 33.77 30.89 -16.49
CA GLN A 295 34.97 31.73 -16.62
C GLN A 295 36.14 31.01 -15.92
N PRO A 296 37.36 31.09 -16.47
CA PRO A 296 38.52 30.37 -15.95
C PRO A 296 39.14 31.11 -14.78
N GLY A 297 39.23 30.46 -13.62
CA GLY A 297 39.90 31.00 -12.45
C GLY A 297 39.80 30.05 -11.27
N ASP A 298 40.97 29.61 -10.82
CA ASP A 298 41.27 28.98 -9.54
C ASP A 298 41.10 27.46 -9.39
N ALA A 299 42.31 26.87 -9.35
CA ALA A 299 42.64 25.49 -9.03
C ALA A 299 42.23 25.12 -7.60
N THR A 300 41.98 23.83 -7.41
CA THR A 300 42.05 23.17 -6.11
C THR A 300 43.40 23.41 -5.44
N PRO A 301 43.43 23.34 -4.10
CA PRO A 301 44.18 22.19 -3.55
C PRO A 301 43.49 21.51 -2.37
N SER A 302 43.80 20.22 -2.27
CA SER A 302 43.51 19.32 -1.16
C SER A 302 44.37 19.57 0.08
N SER A 303 43.78 19.18 1.22
CA SER A 303 44.35 18.54 2.44
C SER A 303 45.12 19.32 3.54
N MET A 304 44.89 18.82 4.76
CA MET A 304 45.64 18.93 6.05
C MET A 304 45.36 20.18 6.93
N ILE A 305 44.76 20.08 8.13
CA ILE A 305 45.18 19.48 9.44
C ILE A 305 46.07 20.42 10.30
N TYR A 306 45.59 20.68 11.54
CA TYR A 306 46.17 21.36 12.75
C TYR A 306 46.75 22.79 12.55
N ASN A 307 46.47 23.81 13.39
CA ASN A 307 46.79 23.88 14.82
C ASN A 307 46.27 25.19 15.43
N ARG A 308 46.03 25.14 16.74
CA ARG A 308 45.62 26.24 17.63
C ARG A 308 46.85 27.05 18.05
N THR A 309 46.82 28.38 18.00
CA THR A 309 47.66 29.25 18.87
C THR A 309 47.04 30.62 19.06
N HIS A 310 47.10 31.08 20.32
CA HIS A 310 46.73 32.41 20.81
C HIS A 310 47.68 33.50 20.30
N SER A 311 47.18 34.73 20.09
CA SER A 311 47.40 35.89 20.99
C SER A 311 47.12 37.24 20.31
N ASN A 312 46.42 38.09 21.06
CA ASN A 312 46.39 39.55 21.10
C ASN A 312 46.95 40.36 19.92
N ASP A 313 46.14 41.29 19.40
CA ASP A 313 46.37 42.69 19.77
C ASP A 313 45.13 43.57 19.68
N SER A 314 45.24 44.71 20.34
CA SER A 314 44.19 45.49 20.99
C SER A 314 43.98 46.86 20.33
N CYS A 315 42.74 47.38 20.31
CA CYS A 315 42.46 48.81 20.54
C CYS A 315 40.95 49.15 20.61
N LYS A 316 40.54 49.61 21.81
CA LYS A 316 39.68 50.78 22.15
C LYS A 316 38.31 50.88 21.46
N SER A 317 37.19 50.62 22.17
CA SER A 317 36.53 51.46 23.21
C SER A 317 36.00 52.81 22.68
N SER A 318 34.67 52.90 22.63
CA SER A 318 33.93 54.08 23.08
C SER A 318 32.48 53.69 23.40
N ASP A 319 32.12 53.89 24.66
CA ASP A 319 30.82 53.71 25.28
C ASP A 319 29.70 54.55 24.64
N LYS A 320 28.46 54.08 24.74
CA LYS A 320 27.47 54.74 25.62
C LYS A 320 26.16 53.94 25.76
N GLU A 321 25.86 53.70 27.03
CA GLU A 321 24.58 53.28 27.59
C GLU A 321 23.42 54.22 27.22
N ASN A 322 22.22 53.64 27.08
CA ASN A 322 21.05 53.99 27.90
C ASN A 322 19.97 52.90 27.66
N SER A 323 19.80 51.90 28.51
CA SER A 323 19.04 51.89 29.77
C SER A 323 17.56 52.33 29.66
N ARG A 324 16.70 51.41 30.13
CA ARG A 324 15.34 51.55 30.69
C ARG A 324 14.18 51.51 29.67
N ASN A 325 13.11 50.72 29.89
CA ASN A 325 12.37 50.50 31.14
C ASN A 325 11.73 49.10 31.27
N PRO A 326 11.27 48.73 32.48
CA PRO A 326 10.65 47.44 32.80
C PRO A 326 9.10 47.47 32.79
N GLU A 327 8.55 46.28 33.03
CA GLU A 327 7.14 45.84 33.21
C GLU A 327 6.36 45.47 31.96
#